data_AF-A0A8T6QJN7-F1
#
_entry.id   AF-A0A8T6QJN7-F1
#
_cell.length_a   1.000
_cell.length_b   1.000
_cell.length_c   1.000
_cell.angle_alpha   90.00
_cell.angle_beta   90.00
_cell.angle_gamma   90.00
#
_symmetry.space_group_name_H-M   'P 1'
#
loop_
_entity.id
_entity.type
_entity.pdbx_description
1 polymer ?
#
loop_
_entity_poly.entity_id
_entity_poly.type
_entity_poly.pdbx_seq_one_letter_code
_entity_poly.pdbx_strand_id
1 'polypeptide(L)'
;MSYPVQKKIKTGENVLRAAVERINWVFDTFAEICLSFSGGKDSTVLFHLVADIARRKKRRFSVLFIDWEAQYLCTVRHVQKMRELYMDVTESFYWVALPLTTVNGVSQFQPEWICWESGVEWVRQPPDYAVTDPNFFPFYQYAMT
;
A
#
# COMPACT_ATOMS: atom_id res chain seq x y z
N MET A 1 24.73 0.69 -37.68
CA MET A 1 23.82 -0.47 -37.59
C MET A 1 22.49 0.01 -37.02
N SER A 2 21.42 0.00 -37.80
CA SER A 2 20.06 0.28 -37.31
C SER A 2 19.42 -1.03 -36.88
N TYR A 3 19.01 -1.11 -35.62
CA TYR A 3 18.21 -2.24 -35.14
C TYR A 3 16.83 -2.20 -35.82
N PRO A 4 16.28 -3.34 -36.29
CA PRO A 4 14.95 -3.38 -36.87
C PRO A 4 13.92 -2.94 -35.82
N VAL A 5 13.11 -1.93 -36.17
CA VAL A 5 12.02 -1.47 -35.31
C VAL A 5 11.00 -2.60 -35.20
N GLN A 6 10.88 -3.19 -34.02
CA GLN A 6 9.92 -4.24 -33.75
C GLN A 6 8.49 -3.69 -33.93
N LYS A 7 7.72 -4.31 -34.82
CA LYS A 7 6.35 -3.89 -35.13
C LYS A 7 5.46 -4.13 -33.91
N LYS A 8 4.92 -3.06 -33.32
CA LYS A 8 4.03 -3.16 -32.15
C LYS A 8 2.72 -3.86 -32.54
N ILE A 9 2.31 -4.86 -31.76
CA ILE A 9 1.02 -5.55 -31.92
C ILE A 9 -0.03 -4.78 -31.11
N LYS A 10 -1.12 -4.33 -31.75
CA LYS A 10 -2.23 -3.65 -31.06
C LYS A 10 -3.22 -4.69 -30.54
N THR A 11 -3.54 -4.65 -29.26
CA THR A 11 -4.49 -5.57 -28.60
C THR A 11 -5.95 -5.11 -28.70
N GLY A 12 -6.22 -3.91 -29.23
CA GLY A 12 -7.58 -3.33 -29.27
C GLY A 12 -8.10 -2.84 -27.92
N GLU A 13 -7.26 -2.88 -26.88
CA GLU A 13 -7.59 -2.59 -25.49
C GLU A 13 -6.60 -1.56 -24.93
N ASN A 14 -7.05 -0.66 -24.05
CA ASN A 14 -6.15 0.27 -23.37
C ASN A 14 -6.00 -0.10 -21.88
N VAL A 15 -4.85 0.23 -21.31
CA VAL A 15 -4.48 -0.20 -19.94
C VAL A 15 -5.49 0.30 -18.91
N LEU A 16 -6.02 1.52 -19.09
CA LEU A 16 -6.98 2.12 -18.18
C LEU A 16 -8.32 1.37 -18.21
N ARG A 17 -8.88 1.10 -19.39
CA ARG A 17 -10.14 0.36 -19.53
C ARG A 17 -10.01 -1.04 -18.95
N ALA A 18 -8.95 -1.76 -19.30
CA ALA A 18 -8.69 -3.08 -18.74
C ALA A 18 -8.52 -3.07 -17.20
N ALA A 19 -7.90 -2.03 -16.63
CA ALA A 19 -7.78 -1.89 -15.18
C ALA A 19 -9.15 -1.61 -14.52
N VAL A 20 -9.94 -0.71 -15.08
CA VAL A 20 -11.29 -0.39 -14.60
C VAL A 20 -12.20 -1.62 -14.65
N GLU A 21 -12.15 -2.42 -15.72
CA GLU A 21 -12.91 -3.68 -15.83
C GLU A 21 -12.53 -4.67 -14.73
N ARG A 22 -11.22 -4.88 -14.49
CA ARG A 22 -10.75 -5.76 -13.40
C ARG A 22 -11.20 -5.28 -12.03
N ILE A 23 -11.13 -3.98 -11.76
CA ILE A 23 -11.56 -3.43 -10.47
C ILE A 23 -13.08 -3.57 -10.33
N ASN A 24 -13.87 -3.28 -11.37
CA ASN A 24 -15.32 -3.51 -11.32
C ASN A 24 -15.65 -4.97 -10.99
N TRP A 25 -14.97 -5.93 -11.65
CA TRP A 25 -15.15 -7.35 -11.37
C TRP A 25 -14.84 -7.70 -9.91
N VAL A 26 -13.76 -7.15 -9.32
CA VAL A 26 -13.46 -7.32 -7.88
C VAL A 26 -14.63 -6.81 -7.02
N PHE A 27 -15.17 -5.63 -7.33
CA PHE A 27 -16.33 -5.07 -6.63
C PHE A 27 -17.66 -5.79 -6.93
N ASP A 28 -17.75 -6.59 -7.97
CA ASP A 28 -18.95 -7.39 -8.24
C ASP A 28 -18.85 -8.80 -7.63
N THR A 29 -17.64 -9.23 -7.30
CA THR A 29 -17.35 -10.59 -6.83
C THR A 29 -17.18 -10.68 -5.32
N PHE A 30 -16.49 -9.71 -4.69
CA PHE A 30 -16.10 -9.81 -3.29
C PHE A 30 -16.85 -8.82 -2.40
N ALA A 31 -17.30 -9.29 -1.24
CA ALA A 31 -17.97 -8.47 -0.22
C ALA A 31 -16.99 -7.56 0.54
N GLU A 32 -15.76 -8.01 0.75
CA GLU A 32 -14.71 -7.26 1.40
C GLU A 32 -13.53 -7.08 0.46
N ILE A 33 -13.01 -5.86 0.38
CA ILE A 33 -11.93 -5.49 -0.54
C ILE A 33 -10.89 -4.73 0.27
N CYS A 34 -9.64 -5.13 0.14
CA CYS A 34 -8.52 -4.44 0.75
C CYS A 34 -7.51 -4.02 -0.33
N LEU A 35 -7.18 -2.73 -0.36
CA LEU A 35 -6.14 -2.18 -1.21
C LEU A 35 -4.82 -2.15 -0.45
N SER A 36 -3.83 -2.94 -0.89
CA SER A 36 -2.45 -2.77 -0.46
C SER A 36 -1.84 -1.53 -1.11
N PHE A 37 -1.52 -0.54 -0.30
CA PHE A 37 -1.06 0.78 -0.72
C PHE A 37 0.36 1.02 -0.22
N SER A 38 1.26 1.39 -1.12
CA SER A 38 2.69 1.59 -0.79
C SER A 38 3.11 3.07 -0.73
N GLY A 39 2.21 4.01 -1.05
CA GLY A 39 2.57 5.41 -1.23
C GLY A 39 3.32 5.72 -2.53
N GLY A 40 3.60 4.71 -3.37
CA GLY A 40 4.25 4.90 -4.68
C GLY A 40 3.28 5.35 -5.78
N LYS A 41 3.82 5.70 -6.96
CA LYS A 41 3.01 6.21 -8.08
C LYS A 41 1.93 5.22 -8.56
N ASP A 42 2.25 3.93 -8.67
CA ASP A 42 1.35 2.94 -9.26
C ASP A 42 0.21 2.61 -8.30
N SER A 43 0.55 2.40 -7.02
CA SER A 43 -0.45 2.16 -5.97
C SER A 43 -1.30 3.41 -5.71
N THR A 44 -0.77 4.62 -5.92
CA THR A 44 -1.54 5.87 -5.89
C THR A 44 -2.57 5.93 -7.01
N VAL A 45 -2.17 5.67 -8.27
CA VAL A 45 -3.10 5.61 -9.40
C VAL A 45 -4.17 4.54 -9.17
N LEU A 46 -3.78 3.36 -8.66
CA LEU A 46 -4.73 2.32 -8.31
C LEU A 46 -5.73 2.79 -7.24
N PHE A 47 -5.28 3.49 -6.20
CA PHE A 47 -6.17 4.07 -5.18
C PHE A 47 -7.19 5.04 -5.79
N HIS A 48 -6.75 5.94 -6.68
CA HIS A 48 -7.67 6.84 -7.40
C HIS A 48 -8.78 6.05 -8.14
N LEU A 49 -8.41 4.99 -8.87
CA LEU A 49 -9.36 4.17 -9.64
C LEU A 49 -10.31 3.37 -8.73
N VAL A 50 -9.77 2.76 -7.66
CA VAL A 50 -10.55 1.99 -6.68
C VAL A 50 -11.55 2.90 -5.97
N ALA A 51 -11.13 4.08 -5.54
CA ALA A 51 -12.00 5.05 -4.88
C ALA A 51 -13.13 5.56 -5.80
N ASP A 52 -12.82 5.85 -7.06
CA ASP A 52 -13.82 6.26 -8.05
C ASP A 52 -14.88 5.16 -8.30
N ILE A 53 -14.45 3.90 -8.42
CA ILE A 53 -15.37 2.76 -8.57
C ILE A 53 -16.18 2.52 -7.28
N ALA A 54 -15.55 2.63 -6.12
CA ALA A 54 -16.20 2.52 -4.82
C ALA A 54 -17.34 3.54 -4.67
N ARG A 55 -17.08 4.80 -5.02
CA ARG A 55 -18.10 5.88 -5.05
C ARG A 55 -19.27 5.52 -5.99
N ARG A 56 -18.99 5.11 -7.23
CA ARG A 56 -20.03 4.74 -8.20
C ARG A 56 -20.88 3.58 -7.73
N LYS A 57 -20.27 2.57 -7.11
CA LYS A 57 -20.96 1.38 -6.60
C LYS A 57 -21.57 1.59 -5.21
N LYS A 58 -21.35 2.75 -4.59
CA LYS A 58 -21.78 3.06 -3.21
C LYS A 58 -21.28 2.01 -2.22
N ARG A 59 -20.04 1.57 -2.39
CA ARG A 59 -19.35 0.59 -1.54
C ARG A 59 -18.13 1.23 -0.90
N ARG A 60 -17.67 0.65 0.20
CA ARG A 60 -16.43 1.03 0.89
C ARG A 60 -15.41 -0.09 0.75
N PHE A 61 -14.13 0.24 0.93
CA PHE A 61 -13.02 -0.72 0.91
C PHE A 61 -12.01 -0.40 2.01
N SER A 62 -11.23 -1.38 2.42
CA SER A 62 -10.14 -1.17 3.38
C SER A 62 -8.83 -0.86 2.68
N VAL A 63 -7.91 -0.19 3.37
CA VAL A 63 -6.57 0.09 2.88
C VAL A 63 -5.56 -0.48 3.86
N LEU A 64 -4.53 -1.14 3.35
CA LEU A 64 -3.38 -1.62 4.11
C LEU A 64 -2.14 -0.83 3.68
N PHE A 65 -1.50 -0.17 4.63
CA PHE A 65 -0.21 0.49 4.47
C PHE A 65 0.76 -0.04 5.52
N ILE A 66 1.87 -0.64 5.07
CA ILE A 66 2.96 -1.09 5.95
C ILE A 66 3.97 0.05 6.06
N ASP A 67 4.11 0.56 7.27
CA ASP A 67 5.06 1.60 7.63
C ASP A 67 6.40 0.97 8.05
N TRP A 68 7.45 1.24 7.28
CA TRP A 68 8.78 0.69 7.55
C TRP A 68 9.65 1.55 8.47
N GLU A 69 9.07 2.49 9.22
CA GLU A 69 9.78 3.41 10.13
C GLU A 69 10.69 4.39 9.37
N ALA A 70 11.83 3.93 8.85
CA ALA A 70 12.79 4.65 8.02
C ALA A 70 12.34 4.78 6.54
N GLN A 71 11.24 5.50 6.31
CA GLN A 71 10.77 5.86 4.96
C GLN A 71 10.92 7.36 4.69
N TYR A 72 11.00 7.73 3.40
CA TYR A 72 11.02 9.13 3.00
C TYR A 72 9.79 9.87 3.55
N LEU A 73 10.03 10.99 4.23
CA LEU A 73 8.99 11.82 4.82
C LEU A 73 7.96 12.31 3.78
N CYS A 74 8.37 12.51 2.53
CA CYS A 74 7.45 12.86 1.45
C CYS A 74 6.45 11.73 1.14
N THR A 75 6.87 10.46 1.21
CA THR A 75 5.98 9.30 1.05
C THR A 75 5.00 9.23 2.21
N VAL A 76 5.47 9.39 3.45
CA VAL A 76 4.60 9.39 4.65
C VAL A 76 3.52 10.48 4.54
N ARG A 77 3.90 11.71 4.19
CA ARG A 77 2.97 12.83 3.98
C ARG A 77 1.98 12.55 2.84
N HIS A 78 2.44 11.93 1.76
CA HIS A 78 1.57 11.53 0.64
C HIS A 78 0.54 10.48 1.08
N VAL A 79 0.95 9.48 1.85
CA VAL A 79 0.03 8.45 2.37
C VAL A 79 -1.01 9.07 3.28
N GLN A 80 -0.63 9.99 4.17
CA GLN A 80 -1.57 10.75 5.02
C GLN A 80 -2.58 11.53 4.18
N LYS A 81 -2.10 12.25 3.15
CA LYS A 81 -2.98 12.99 2.24
C LYS A 81 -3.96 12.07 1.50
N MET A 82 -3.51 10.90 1.05
CA MET A 82 -4.36 9.92 0.37
C MET A 82 -5.41 9.31 1.32
N ARG A 83 -5.04 9.05 2.58
CA ARG A 83 -5.98 8.62 3.63
C ARG A 83 -7.09 9.64 3.83
N GLU A 84 -6.74 10.91 3.98
CA GLU A 84 -7.71 12.00 4.17
C GLU A 84 -8.61 12.18 2.95
N LEU A 85 -8.01 12.19 1.75
CA LEU A 85 -8.71 12.42 0.48
C LEU A 85 -9.80 11.38 0.18
N TYR A 86 -9.65 10.15 0.70
CA TYR A 86 -10.55 9.03 0.41
C TYR A 86 -11.28 8.49 1.64
N MET A 87 -11.28 9.22 2.75
CA MET A 87 -11.99 8.83 3.98
C MET A 87 -13.50 8.61 3.75
N ASP A 88 -14.08 9.26 2.74
CA ASP A 88 -15.48 9.10 2.34
C ASP A 88 -15.82 7.69 1.83
N VAL A 89 -14.83 6.94 1.34
CA VAL A 89 -15.01 5.58 0.78
C VAL A 89 -14.11 4.51 1.38
N THR A 90 -13.24 4.86 2.33
CA THR A 90 -12.41 3.87 3.03
C THR A 90 -13.06 3.43 4.33
N GLU A 91 -13.36 2.13 4.45
CA GLU A 91 -13.94 1.56 5.68
C GLU A 91 -12.94 1.61 6.83
N SER A 92 -11.78 0.97 6.62
CA SER A 92 -10.66 0.97 7.54
C SER A 92 -9.38 1.34 6.80
N PHE A 93 -8.52 2.14 7.44
CA PHE A 93 -7.17 2.41 6.95
C PHE A 93 -6.16 1.84 7.95
N TYR A 94 -5.69 0.63 7.69
CA TYR A 94 -4.69 -0.05 8.50
C TYR A 94 -3.31 0.54 8.21
N TRP A 95 -2.91 1.52 9.01
CA TRP A 95 -1.53 2.00 9.06
C TRP A 95 -0.76 1.12 10.04
N VAL A 96 0.02 0.16 9.53
CA VAL A 96 0.70 -0.85 10.36
C VAL A 96 2.11 -0.37 10.69
N ALA A 97 2.37 -0.14 11.98
CA ALA A 97 3.66 0.24 12.54
C ALA A 97 4.07 -0.78 13.62
N LEU A 98 4.20 -2.05 13.19
CA LEU A 98 4.58 -3.17 14.03
C LEU A 98 6.02 -3.62 13.71
N PRO A 99 6.70 -4.32 14.62
CA PRO A 99 7.99 -4.94 14.36
C PRO A 99 7.94 -5.91 13.17
N LEU A 100 8.62 -5.59 12.08
CA LEU A 100 8.72 -6.42 10.88
C LEU A 100 10.16 -6.49 10.38
N THR A 101 10.59 -7.69 9.96
CA THR A 101 11.93 -7.89 9.43
C THR A 101 12.01 -7.41 7.98
N THR A 102 13.01 -6.60 7.66
CA THR A 102 13.29 -6.14 6.30
C THR A 102 14.79 -6.22 6.00
N VAL A 103 15.12 -6.35 4.72
CA VAL A 103 16.50 -6.32 4.26
C VAL A 103 17.15 -4.96 4.53
N ASN A 104 18.42 -5.00 4.88
CA ASN A 104 19.31 -3.87 5.04
C ASN A 104 20.24 -3.78 3.83
N GLY A 105 20.07 -2.73 3.02
CA GLY A 105 20.90 -2.49 1.84
C GLY A 105 22.28 -1.88 2.12
N VAL A 106 22.60 -1.52 3.37
CA VAL A 106 23.82 -0.77 3.73
C VAL A 106 24.84 -1.55 4.56
N SER A 107 24.55 -2.82 4.91
CA SER A 107 25.48 -3.66 5.68
C SER A 107 25.52 -5.08 5.15
N GLN A 108 26.74 -5.61 4.96
CA GLN A 108 26.96 -7.03 4.67
C GLN A 108 27.02 -7.89 5.94
N PHE A 109 27.27 -7.27 7.10
CA PHE A 109 27.35 -7.96 8.40
C PHE A 109 26.00 -8.05 9.10
N GLN A 110 25.12 -7.07 8.84
CA GLN A 110 23.75 -7.00 9.36
C GLN A 110 22.79 -6.84 8.17
N PRO A 111 22.54 -7.91 7.41
CA PRO A 111 21.80 -7.87 6.15
C PRO A 111 20.29 -7.65 6.34
N GLU A 112 19.81 -7.67 7.57
CA GLU A 112 18.42 -7.48 7.96
C GLU A 112 18.34 -6.56 9.17
N TRP A 113 17.20 -5.91 9.33
CA TRP A 113 16.84 -5.10 10.49
C TRP A 113 15.33 -5.18 10.74
N ILE A 114 14.90 -4.83 11.95
CA ILE A 114 13.50 -4.83 12.35
C ILE A 114 13.03 -3.38 12.44
N CYS A 115 12.06 -2.99 11.60
CA CYS A 115 11.44 -1.68 11.74
C CYS A 115 10.58 -1.64 13.01
N TRP A 116 10.37 -0.48 13.64
CA TRP A 116 9.56 -0.34 14.87
C TRP A 116 9.97 -1.27 16.03
N GLU A 117 11.22 -1.72 16.08
CA GLU A 117 11.71 -2.60 17.16
C GLU A 117 11.67 -1.91 18.53
N SER A 118 11.12 -2.59 19.54
CA SER A 118 11.03 -2.06 20.90
C SER A 118 12.41 -1.95 21.55
N GLY A 119 12.66 -0.85 22.27
CA GLY A 119 13.93 -0.63 22.97
C GLY A 119 15.04 -0.02 22.10
N VAL A 120 14.73 0.30 20.84
CA VAL A 120 15.61 1.04 19.93
C VAL A 120 15.09 2.46 19.74
N GLU A 121 15.99 3.42 19.55
CA GLU A 121 15.60 4.79 19.19
C GLU A 121 15.10 4.83 17.73
N TRP A 122 13.83 5.17 17.54
CA TRP A 122 13.24 5.33 16.22
C TRP A 122 13.53 6.72 15.63
N VAL A 123 13.68 6.80 14.31
CA VAL A 123 13.93 8.06 13.58
C VAL A 123 12.69 8.97 13.55
N ARG A 124 11.51 8.43 13.87
CA ARG A 124 10.25 9.16 14.04
C ARG A 124 9.22 8.36 14.83
N GLN A 125 8.14 9.02 15.20
CA GLN A 125 6.97 8.38 15.79
C GLN A 125 5.94 7.99 14.72
N PRO A 126 5.19 6.89 14.91
CA PRO A 126 4.05 6.58 14.06
C PRO A 126 2.90 7.56 14.37
N PRO A 127 1.92 7.74 13.46
CA PRO A 127 0.71 8.48 13.79
C PRO A 127 -0.09 7.82 14.91
N ASP A 128 -0.82 8.60 15.72
CA ASP A 128 -1.57 8.09 16.89
C ASP A 128 -2.61 7.00 16.56
N TYR A 129 -3.11 6.97 15.33
CA TYR A 129 -4.09 5.99 14.84
C TYR A 129 -3.45 4.75 14.20
N ALA A 130 -2.12 4.64 14.21
CA ALA A 130 -1.42 3.48 13.66
C ALA A 130 -1.62 2.24 14.54
N VAL A 131 -1.70 1.09 13.90
CA VAL A 131 -1.65 -0.21 14.56
C VAL A 131 -0.23 -0.43 15.07
N THR A 132 -0.07 -0.28 16.38
CA THR A 132 1.19 -0.45 17.11
C THR A 132 1.12 -1.56 18.17
N ASP A 133 -0.09 -2.06 18.47
CA ASP A 133 -0.29 -3.20 19.38
C ASP A 133 -0.08 -4.54 18.63
N PRO A 134 0.92 -5.36 19.03
CA PRO A 134 1.14 -6.69 18.48
C PRO A 134 -0.08 -7.62 18.52
N ASN A 135 -1.03 -7.39 19.43
CA ASN A 135 -2.22 -8.23 19.58
C ASN A 135 -3.37 -7.82 18.64
N PHE A 136 -3.23 -6.74 17.87
CA PHE A 136 -4.28 -6.24 16.99
C PHE A 136 -4.66 -7.27 15.91
N PHE A 137 -3.66 -7.94 15.32
CA PHE A 137 -3.87 -8.98 14.33
C PHE A 137 -3.62 -10.36 14.95
N PRO A 138 -4.59 -11.28 14.95
CA PRO A 138 -4.43 -12.60 15.57
C PRO A 138 -3.40 -13.48 14.87
N PHE A 139 -3.00 -13.11 13.64
CA PHE A 139 -1.99 -13.80 12.85
C PHE A 139 -0.60 -13.18 12.95
N TYR A 140 -0.46 -12.02 13.62
CA TYR A 140 0.83 -11.36 13.73
C TYR A 140 1.78 -12.18 14.61
N GLN A 141 3.00 -12.35 14.12
CA GLN A 141 4.11 -12.92 14.87
C GLN A 141 5.24 -11.89 14.89
N TYR A 142 5.93 -11.78 16.03
CA TYR A 142 7.03 -10.83 16.19
C TYR A 142 8.03 -10.97 15.04
N ALA A 143 8.37 -9.84 14.43
CA ALA A 143 9.36 -9.73 13.35
C ALA A 143 9.04 -10.58 12.09
N MET A 144 7.75 -10.84 11.81
CA MET A 144 7.33 -11.50 10.57
C MET A 144 7.68 -10.66 9.32
N THR A 145 7.77 -11.33 8.17
CA THR A 145 8.09 -10.75 6.84
C THR A 145 6.89 -10.80 5.90
#